data_AF-A0A078G914-F1
#
_entry.id   AF-A0A078G914-F1
#
_cell.length_a   1.000
_cell.length_b   1.000
_cell.length_c   1.000
_cell.angle_alpha   90.00
_cell.angle_beta   90.00
_cell.angle_gamma   90.00
#
_symmetry.space_group_name_H-M   'P 1'
#
loop_
_entity.id
_entity.type
_entity.pdbx_description
1 polymer ?
#
loop_
_entity_poly.entity_id
_entity_poly.type
_entity_poly.pdbx_seq_one_letter_code
_entity_poly.pdbx_strand_id
1 'polypeptide(L)'
;MNHPPPYTLVLSDKTKPASSSPKRTLTMKIKRPNTQQTPITISIALRTSSNGHLDNATISDMEYMLQYHEINFDSVTEIIDETTNYVAGVISTLDDVTAADLDIIVKVTDYNPQAWSRIDLDVYTIDLRSNRREPNSSEENDICAICHHELSAYGDLNTLLCNHSYHHQCI
;
A
#
# COMPACT_ATOMS: atom_id res chain seq x y z
N MET A 1 -3.97 -15.29 -31.78
CA MET A 1 -4.42 -15.68 -30.43
C MET A 1 -4.44 -14.40 -29.61
N ASN A 2 -5.60 -13.99 -29.08
CA ASN A 2 -5.65 -12.83 -28.18
C ASN A 2 -5.01 -13.25 -26.86
N HIS A 3 -3.81 -12.76 -26.58
CA HIS A 3 -3.26 -12.84 -25.24
C HIS A 3 -4.15 -12.00 -24.33
N PRO A 4 -4.58 -12.52 -23.16
CA PRO A 4 -5.30 -11.71 -22.19
C PRO A 4 -4.43 -10.50 -21.80
N PRO A 5 -5.05 -9.34 -21.52
CA PRO A 5 -4.29 -8.14 -21.17
C PRO A 5 -3.46 -8.40 -19.90
N PRO A 6 -2.26 -7.80 -19.77
CA PRO A 6 -1.38 -8.02 -18.62
C PRO A 6 -2.01 -7.58 -17.30
N TYR A 7 -2.95 -6.63 -17.35
CA TYR A 7 -3.73 -6.16 -16.22
C TYR A 7 -5.11 -5.64 -16.67
N THR A 8 -5.99 -5.34 -15.70
CA THR A 8 -7.13 -4.43 -15.91
C THR A 8 -7.09 -3.30 -14.90
N LEU A 9 -7.50 -2.10 -15.33
CA LEU A 9 -7.53 -0.90 -14.50
C LEU A 9 -8.95 -0.40 -14.29
N VAL A 10 -9.25 0.02 -13.05
CA VAL A 10 -10.47 0.74 -12.70
C VAL A 10 -10.08 1.95 -11.85
N LEU A 11 -10.45 3.13 -12.33
CA LEU A 11 -10.25 4.41 -11.65
C LEU A 11 -11.57 4.87 -11.03
N SER A 12 -11.48 5.45 -9.85
CA SER A 12 -12.62 6.05 -9.16
C SER A 12 -12.13 7.09 -8.16
N ASP A 13 -13.00 8.00 -7.74
CA ASP A 13 -12.69 9.02 -6.76
C ASP A 13 -13.75 9.10 -5.67
N LYS A 14 -13.36 9.70 -4.54
CA LYS A 14 -14.26 10.13 -3.48
C LYS A 14 -13.93 11.55 -3.10
N THR A 15 -14.94 12.40 -3.11
CA THR A 15 -14.85 13.80 -2.73
C THR A 15 -15.71 14.07 -1.52
N LYS A 16 -15.22 14.91 -0.61
CA LYS A 16 -16.04 15.46 0.48
C LYS A 16 -15.51 16.84 0.87
N PRO A 17 -16.38 17.73 1.39
CA PRO A 17 -15.93 19.01 1.91
C PRO A 17 -14.91 18.82 3.05
N ALA A 18 -13.82 19.58 3.00
CA ALA A 18 -12.81 19.56 4.05
C ALA A 18 -13.20 20.54 5.18
N SER A 19 -13.09 20.09 6.42
CA SER A 19 -13.30 20.94 7.61
C SER A 19 -12.03 21.66 8.08
N SER A 20 -10.90 21.40 7.42
CA SER A 20 -9.56 21.90 7.70
C SER A 20 -8.72 21.85 6.41
N SER A 21 -7.39 21.93 6.48
CA SER A 21 -6.53 21.68 5.33
C SER A 21 -6.94 20.39 4.59
N PRO A 22 -7.22 20.46 3.28
CA PRO A 22 -7.76 19.34 2.53
C PRO A 22 -6.76 18.19 2.49
N LYS A 23 -7.25 16.98 2.74
CA LYS A 23 -6.48 15.75 2.62
C LYS A 23 -6.65 15.20 1.23
N ARG A 24 -5.53 15.02 0.52
CA ARG A 24 -5.50 14.44 -0.81
C ARG A 24 -4.65 13.20 -0.85
N THR A 25 -5.24 12.11 -1.31
CA THR A 25 -4.62 10.79 -1.28
C THR A 25 -4.85 10.09 -2.62
N LEU A 26 -3.85 9.33 -3.04
CA LEU A 26 -3.96 8.38 -4.12
C LEU A 26 -3.73 6.99 -3.54
N THR A 27 -4.76 6.17 -3.56
CA THR A 27 -4.74 4.80 -3.05
C THR A 27 -4.70 3.80 -4.21
N MET A 28 -3.58 3.09 -4.32
CA MET A 28 -3.40 1.97 -5.24
C MET A 28 -3.86 0.67 -4.56
N LYS A 29 -4.67 -0.10 -5.27
CA LYS A 29 -5.15 -1.42 -4.86
C LYS A 29 -4.80 -2.44 -5.92
N ILE A 30 -3.89 -3.36 -5.59
CA ILE A 30 -3.42 -4.39 -6.52
C ILE A 30 -4.03 -5.73 -6.11
N LYS A 31 -4.76 -6.36 -7.02
CA LYS A 31 -5.31 -7.71 -6.87
C LYS A 31 -4.62 -8.65 -7.85
N ARG A 32 -4.11 -9.78 -7.35
CA ARG A 32 -3.45 -10.81 -8.17
C ARG A 32 -4.26 -12.12 -8.15
N PRO A 33 -5.24 -12.32 -9.05
CA PRO A 33 -6.05 -13.54 -9.07
C PRO A 33 -5.25 -14.81 -9.38
N ASN A 34 -4.07 -14.67 -10.00
CA ASN A 34 -3.21 -15.79 -10.37
C ASN A 34 -2.18 -16.15 -9.29
N THR A 35 -2.26 -15.52 -8.10
CA THR A 35 -1.42 -15.85 -6.94
C THR A 35 -2.31 -16.10 -5.72
N GLN A 36 -1.72 -16.61 -4.62
CA GLN A 36 -2.43 -16.77 -3.34
C GLN A 36 -2.33 -15.51 -2.45
N GLN A 37 -1.86 -14.39 -3.01
CA GLN A 37 -1.61 -13.19 -2.22
C GLN A 37 -2.91 -12.45 -1.90
N THR A 38 -2.98 -11.89 -0.69
CA THR A 38 -4.05 -10.95 -0.34
C THR A 38 -3.93 -9.67 -1.17
N PRO A 39 -5.03 -8.93 -1.38
CA PRO A 39 -4.98 -7.62 -2.04
C PRO A 39 -4.00 -6.68 -1.34
N ILE A 40 -3.14 -6.04 -2.13
CA ILE A 40 -2.17 -5.04 -1.67
C ILE A 40 -2.84 -3.68 -1.71
N THR A 41 -2.71 -2.87 -0.65
CA THR A 41 -3.25 -1.51 -0.60
C THR A 41 -2.16 -0.55 -0.15
N ILE A 42 -1.86 0.43 -1.00
CA ILE A 42 -0.82 1.44 -0.77
C ILE A 42 -1.44 2.80 -0.95
N SER A 43 -1.12 3.75 -0.07
CA SER A 43 -1.58 5.13 -0.19
C SER A 43 -0.41 6.09 -0.21
N ILE A 44 -0.41 7.01 -1.16
CA ILE A 44 0.58 8.07 -1.31
C ILE A 44 -0.11 9.44 -1.29
N ALA A 45 0.67 10.49 -1.08
CA ALA A 45 0.15 11.85 -1.20
C ALA A 45 -0.23 12.15 -2.65
N LEU A 46 -1.44 12.64 -2.88
CA LEU A 46 -1.87 13.10 -4.20
C LEU A 46 -1.47 14.57 -4.38
N ARG A 47 -0.50 14.81 -5.25
CA ARG A 47 -0.08 16.15 -5.65
C ARG A 47 -0.29 16.32 -7.16
N THR A 48 -0.77 17.50 -7.53
CA THR A 48 -1.07 17.84 -8.92
C THR A 48 -0.30 19.07 -9.34
N SER A 49 0.09 19.12 -10.61
CA SER A 49 0.58 20.34 -11.24
C SER A 49 -0.57 21.32 -11.49
N SER A 50 -0.26 22.52 -11.98
CA SER A 50 -1.23 23.60 -12.19
C SER A 50 -2.33 23.27 -13.19
N ASN A 51 -2.10 22.31 -14.09
CA ASN A 51 -3.09 21.87 -15.08
C ASN A 51 -3.97 20.70 -14.58
N GLY A 52 -3.91 20.37 -13.30
CA GLY A 52 -4.69 19.30 -12.67
C GLY A 52 -4.12 17.88 -12.83
N HIS A 53 -3.13 17.68 -13.71
CA HIS A 53 -2.45 16.39 -13.87
C HIS A 53 -1.56 16.09 -12.67
N LEU A 54 -1.22 14.82 -12.47
CA LEU A 54 -0.26 14.41 -11.43
C LEU A 54 1.06 15.16 -11.61
N ASP A 55 1.68 15.57 -10.49
CA ASP A 55 3.03 16.13 -10.53
C ASP A 55 4.10 15.04 -10.64
N ASN A 56 5.33 15.45 -10.94
CA ASN A 56 6.45 14.50 -11.10
C ASN A 56 6.69 13.67 -9.83
N ALA A 57 6.51 14.26 -8.64
CA ALA A 57 6.72 13.53 -7.39
C ALA A 57 5.70 12.40 -7.22
N THR A 58 4.42 12.65 -7.50
CA THR A 58 3.36 11.63 -7.43
C THR A 58 3.53 10.58 -8.52
N ILE A 59 3.96 10.98 -9.73
CA ILE A 59 4.31 10.05 -10.81
C ILE A 59 5.44 9.12 -10.38
N SER A 60 6.54 9.66 -9.85
CA SER A 60 7.66 8.86 -9.36
C SER A 60 7.28 7.93 -8.20
N ASP A 61 6.46 8.40 -7.27
CA ASP A 61 5.95 7.57 -6.18
C ASP A 61 5.09 6.41 -6.72
N MET A 62 4.20 6.67 -7.68
CA MET A 62 3.40 5.61 -8.33
C MET A 62 4.29 4.62 -9.09
N GLU A 63 5.24 5.12 -9.88
CA GLU A 63 6.16 4.30 -10.67
C GLU A 63 6.95 3.36 -9.76
N TYR A 64 7.56 3.90 -8.70
CA TYR A 64 8.30 3.12 -7.71
C TYR A 64 7.41 2.05 -7.07
N MET A 65 6.22 2.43 -6.61
CA MET A 65 5.32 1.49 -5.95
C MET A 65 4.86 0.40 -6.90
N LEU A 66 4.45 0.71 -8.13
CA LEU A 66 3.97 -0.30 -9.07
C LEU A 66 5.09 -1.23 -9.54
N GLN A 67 6.29 -0.70 -9.82
CA GLN A 67 7.45 -1.53 -10.22
C GLN A 67 7.97 -2.39 -9.06
N TYR A 68 7.95 -1.89 -7.83
CA TYR A 68 8.27 -2.69 -6.65
C TYR A 68 7.34 -3.91 -6.55
N HIS A 69 6.08 -3.72 -6.92
CA HIS A 69 5.10 -4.80 -7.02
C HIS A 69 5.11 -5.48 -8.39
N GLU A 70 6.25 -5.49 -9.09
CA GLU A 70 6.49 -6.32 -10.28
C GLU A 70 5.41 -6.18 -11.38
N ILE A 71 4.73 -5.04 -11.41
CA ILE A 71 3.94 -4.62 -12.57
C ILE A 71 4.94 -4.26 -13.66
N ASN A 72 4.77 -4.84 -14.85
CA ASN A 72 5.72 -4.61 -15.94
C ASN A 72 5.75 -3.12 -16.34
N PHE A 73 6.92 -2.66 -16.80
CA PHE A 73 7.18 -1.25 -17.07
C PHE A 73 6.18 -0.59 -18.05
N ASP A 74 5.80 -1.29 -19.12
CA ASP A 74 4.84 -0.79 -20.11
C ASP A 74 3.46 -0.58 -19.45
N SER A 75 3.02 -1.51 -18.61
CA SER A 75 1.76 -1.41 -17.86
C SER A 75 1.83 -0.31 -16.81
N VAL A 76 2.97 -0.11 -16.14
CA VAL A 76 3.16 1.01 -15.20
C VAL A 76 2.98 2.34 -15.90
N THR A 77 3.60 2.51 -17.06
CA THR A 77 3.50 3.73 -17.87
C THR A 77 2.05 4.01 -18.26
N GLU A 78 1.35 3.00 -18.79
CA GLU A 78 -0.06 3.14 -19.19
C GLU A 78 -0.99 3.43 -18.00
N ILE A 79 -0.79 2.75 -16.86
CA ILE A 79 -1.57 3.02 -15.63
C ILE A 79 -1.38 4.46 -15.15
N ILE A 80 -0.14 4.97 -15.19
CA ILE A 80 0.17 6.35 -14.78
C ILE A 80 -0.47 7.35 -15.75
N ASP A 81 -0.39 7.10 -17.06
CA ASP A 81 -0.97 7.96 -18.09
C ASP A 81 -2.50 8.01 -17.99
N GLU A 82 -3.17 6.87 -17.77
CA GLU A 82 -4.61 6.85 -17.55
C GLU A 82 -5.00 7.55 -16.24
N THR A 83 -4.24 7.31 -15.17
CA THR A 83 -4.50 7.93 -13.87
C THR A 83 -4.31 9.44 -13.92
N THR A 84 -3.27 9.93 -14.58
CA THR A 84 -3.00 11.38 -14.64
C THR A 84 -4.10 12.13 -15.41
N ASN A 85 -4.59 11.55 -16.51
CA ASN A 85 -5.70 12.09 -17.27
C ASN A 85 -7.01 12.06 -16.47
N TYR A 86 -7.28 10.96 -15.76
CA TYR A 86 -8.45 10.84 -14.89
C TYR A 86 -8.43 11.90 -13.78
N VAL A 87 -7.29 12.08 -13.11
CA VAL A 87 -7.14 13.09 -12.04
C VAL A 87 -7.36 14.49 -12.56
N ALA A 88 -6.79 14.83 -13.73
CA ALA A 88 -7.04 16.13 -14.35
C ALA A 88 -8.53 16.37 -14.62
N GLY A 89 -9.24 15.33 -15.10
CA GLY A 89 -10.68 15.33 -15.26
C GLY A 89 -11.42 15.59 -13.93
N VAL A 90 -11.12 14.84 -12.87
CA VAL A 90 -11.74 15.02 -11.56
C VAL A 90 -11.49 16.42 -11.00
N ILE A 91 -10.24 16.90 -11.03
CA ILE A 91 -9.88 18.23 -10.52
C ILE A 91 -10.66 19.33 -11.27
N SER A 92 -10.88 19.18 -12.58
CA SER A 92 -11.64 20.14 -13.37
C SER A 92 -13.13 20.25 -12.99
N THR A 93 -13.66 19.24 -12.28
CA THR A 93 -15.06 19.21 -11.81
C THR A 93 -15.24 19.72 -10.39
N LEU A 94 -14.17 20.03 -9.66
CA LEU A 94 -14.26 20.54 -8.29
C LEU A 94 -14.57 22.04 -8.26
N ASP A 95 -15.62 22.43 -7.53
CA ASP A 95 -16.00 23.84 -7.35
C ASP A 95 -14.90 24.66 -6.65
N ASP A 96 -14.29 24.09 -5.60
CA ASP A 96 -13.12 24.65 -4.93
C ASP A 96 -12.12 23.52 -4.64
N VAL A 97 -11.11 23.48 -5.50
CA VAL A 97 -9.97 22.56 -5.41
C VAL A 97 -9.33 22.65 -4.02
N THR A 98 -9.24 23.83 -3.40
CA THR A 98 -8.57 24.04 -2.11
C THR A 98 -9.42 23.69 -0.88
N ALA A 99 -10.69 23.34 -1.05
CA ALA A 99 -11.62 23.08 0.06
C ALA A 99 -12.20 21.65 0.08
N ALA A 100 -11.75 20.76 -0.81
CA ALA A 100 -12.22 19.38 -0.89
C ALA A 100 -11.13 18.37 -0.49
N ASP A 101 -11.50 17.45 0.41
CA ASP A 101 -10.77 16.19 0.54
C ASP A 101 -11.00 15.38 -0.74
N LEU A 102 -9.93 14.79 -1.27
CA LEU A 102 -9.96 14.03 -2.51
C LEU A 102 -9.18 12.72 -2.34
N ASP A 103 -9.85 11.60 -2.53
CA ASP A 103 -9.25 10.28 -2.55
C ASP A 103 -9.40 9.67 -3.96
N ILE A 104 -8.28 9.48 -4.65
CA ILE A 104 -8.22 8.83 -5.96
C ILE A 104 -7.88 7.35 -5.75
N ILE A 105 -8.74 6.47 -6.22
CA ILE A 105 -8.59 5.03 -6.05
C ILE A 105 -8.23 4.40 -7.40
N VAL A 106 -7.01 3.88 -7.46
CA VAL A 106 -6.44 3.18 -8.62
C VAL A 106 -6.50 1.68 -8.35
N LYS A 107 -7.41 0.95 -9.01
CA LYS A 107 -7.55 -0.51 -8.84
C LYS A 107 -6.92 -1.24 -10.01
N VAL A 108 -5.84 -1.96 -9.75
CA VAL A 108 -5.13 -2.80 -10.72
C VAL A 108 -5.47 -4.26 -10.42
N THR A 109 -5.97 -4.99 -11.41
CA THR A 109 -5.98 -6.45 -11.37
C THR A 109 -4.82 -6.94 -12.23
N ASP A 110 -3.78 -7.45 -11.57
CA ASP A 110 -2.53 -7.90 -12.19
C ASP A 110 -2.58 -9.41 -12.43
N TYR A 111 -2.35 -9.83 -13.67
CA TYR A 111 -2.38 -11.24 -14.04
C TYR A 111 -1.01 -11.92 -14.03
N ASN A 112 0.06 -11.24 -13.62
CA ASN A 112 1.39 -11.83 -13.50
C ASN A 112 1.41 -12.95 -12.44
N PRO A 113 1.58 -14.23 -12.81
CA PRO A 113 1.58 -15.34 -11.85
C PRO A 113 2.89 -15.45 -11.08
N GLN A 114 3.95 -14.75 -11.51
CA GLN A 114 5.28 -14.80 -10.89
C GLN A 114 5.51 -13.64 -9.92
N ALA A 115 4.58 -12.69 -9.80
CA ALA A 115 4.73 -11.56 -8.92
C ALA A 115 4.67 -11.99 -7.44
N TRP A 116 5.73 -11.68 -6.71
CA TRP A 116 5.94 -12.02 -5.30
C TRP A 116 6.08 -10.79 -4.42
N SER A 117 6.70 -9.72 -4.92
CA SER A 117 7.12 -8.56 -4.12
C SER A 117 5.93 -7.76 -3.56
N ARG A 118 6.06 -7.33 -2.29
CA ARG A 118 5.00 -6.70 -1.49
C ARG A 118 5.55 -5.71 -0.46
N ILE A 119 5.57 -4.42 -0.82
CA ILE A 119 6.12 -3.37 0.05
C ILE A 119 5.36 -3.26 1.38
N ASP A 120 4.05 -3.52 1.36
CA ASP A 120 3.22 -3.45 2.55
C ASP A 120 3.63 -4.50 3.58
N LEU A 121 4.00 -5.69 3.11
CA LEU A 121 4.53 -6.76 3.94
C LEU A 121 6.00 -6.53 4.31
N ASP A 122 6.80 -6.01 3.39
CA ASP A 122 8.23 -5.76 3.63
C ASP A 122 8.45 -4.64 4.65
N VAL A 123 7.68 -3.54 4.56
CA VAL A 123 7.66 -2.47 5.58
C VAL A 123 7.19 -3.03 6.92
N TYR A 124 6.12 -3.82 6.94
CA TYR A 124 5.65 -4.46 8.15
C TYR A 124 6.75 -5.35 8.79
N THR A 125 7.49 -6.10 7.96
CA THR A 125 8.59 -6.95 8.42
C THR A 125 9.77 -6.12 8.96
N ILE A 126 10.09 -4.98 8.34
CA ILE A 126 11.11 -4.04 8.83
C ILE A 126 10.70 -3.44 10.18
N ASP A 127 9.44 -3.02 10.31
CA ASP A 127 8.89 -2.48 11.56
C ASP A 127 8.93 -3.54 12.66
N LEU A 128 8.55 -4.78 12.35
CA LEU A 128 8.68 -5.90 13.27
C LEU A 128 10.14 -6.11 13.70
N ARG A 129 11.09 -6.14 12.75
CA ARG A 129 12.53 -6.26 13.10
C ARG A 129 13.00 -5.11 13.98
N SER A 130 12.49 -3.91 13.77
CA SER A 130 12.84 -2.72 14.56
C SER A 130 12.21 -2.72 15.95
N ASN A 131 11.08 -3.39 16.12
CA ASN A 131 10.37 -3.58 17.39
C ASN A 131 10.85 -4.81 18.18
N ARG A 132 12.06 -5.31 17.86
CA ARG A 132 12.69 -6.40 18.60
C ARG A 132 13.09 -5.92 19.98
N ARG A 133 12.72 -6.66 21.03
CA ARG A 133 13.02 -6.32 22.42
C ARG A 133 13.20 -7.57 23.28
N GLU A 134 13.83 -7.42 24.44
CA GLU A 134 13.84 -8.46 25.45
C GLU A 134 12.45 -8.60 26.13
N PRO A 135 12.12 -9.80 26.66
CA PRO A 135 10.99 -9.99 27.55
C PRO A 135 11.06 -9.04 28.75
N ASN A 136 9.91 -8.49 29.16
CA ASN A 136 9.85 -7.76 30.43
C ASN A 136 9.50 -8.73 31.58
N SER A 137 9.63 -8.28 32.84
CA SER A 137 9.40 -9.12 34.01
C SER A 137 7.96 -9.64 34.15
N SER A 138 6.97 -8.97 33.56
CA SER A 138 5.59 -9.45 33.54
C SER A 138 5.35 -10.57 32.52
N GLU A 139 6.24 -10.74 31.55
CA GLU A 139 6.11 -11.71 30.46
C GLU A 139 7.01 -12.96 30.65
N GLU A 140 7.71 -13.06 31.78
CA GLU A 140 8.72 -14.11 32.00
C GLU A 140 8.13 -15.53 31.94
N ASN A 141 6.88 -15.69 32.40
CA ASN A 141 6.14 -16.96 32.41
C ASN A 141 5.05 -17.04 31.34
N ASP A 142 4.94 -16.02 30.48
CA ASP A 142 3.96 -16.00 29.41
C ASP A 142 4.37 -16.95 28.29
N ILE A 143 3.40 -17.56 27.62
CA ILE A 143 3.64 -18.54 26.56
C ILE A 143 3.44 -17.88 25.20
N CYS A 144 4.43 -18.05 24.32
CA CYS A 144 4.30 -17.68 22.92
C CYS A 144 3.18 -18.47 22.26
N ALA A 145 2.17 -17.78 21.72
CA ALA A 145 1.01 -18.41 21.07
C ALA A 145 1.35 -19.14 19.75
N ILE A 146 2.57 -18.99 19.23
CA ILE A 146 3.00 -19.59 17.96
C ILE A 146 3.76 -20.90 18.21
N CYS A 147 4.85 -20.85 18.98
CA CYS A 147 5.68 -22.02 19.23
C CYS A 147 5.33 -22.76 20.53
N HIS A 148 4.41 -22.21 21.34
CA HIS A 148 3.98 -22.76 22.64
C HIS A 148 5.10 -22.93 23.67
N HIS A 149 6.18 -22.16 23.57
CA HIS A 149 7.22 -22.08 24.59
C HIS A 149 7.15 -20.77 25.38
N GLU A 150 7.76 -20.75 26.56
CA GLU A 150 7.91 -19.53 27.38
C GLU A 150 8.57 -18.40 26.59
N LEU A 151 8.03 -17.19 26.71
CA LEU A 151 8.56 -16.00 26.03
C LEU A 151 10.00 -15.70 26.46
N SER A 152 10.36 -16.03 27.70
CA SER A 152 11.73 -15.90 28.22
C SER A 152 12.74 -16.89 27.64
N ALA A 153 12.30 -17.99 27.02
CA ALA A 153 13.17 -19.13 26.70
C ALA A 153 14.10 -18.92 25.49
N TYR A 154 13.74 -18.05 24.53
CA TYR A 154 14.38 -18.02 23.20
C TYR A 154 14.89 -16.65 22.74
N GLY A 155 15.13 -15.71 23.66
CA GLY A 155 15.71 -14.40 23.35
C GLY A 155 14.63 -13.37 23.01
N ASP A 156 14.84 -12.61 21.94
CA ASP A 156 14.01 -11.43 21.69
C ASP A 156 12.59 -11.73 21.24
N LEU A 157 11.71 -10.84 21.66
CA LEU A 157 10.29 -10.79 21.36
C LEU A 157 9.97 -9.67 20.39
N ASN A 158 8.81 -9.81 19.78
CA ASN A 158 8.08 -8.71 19.17
C ASN A 158 6.71 -8.56 19.81
N THR A 159 6.15 -7.36 19.72
CA THR A 159 4.79 -7.06 20.17
C THR A 159 3.99 -6.52 18.99
N LEU A 160 2.88 -7.19 18.68
CA LEU A 160 1.93 -6.75 17.66
C LEU A 160 1.19 -5.49 18.14
N LEU A 161 0.58 -4.74 17.21
CA LEU A 161 -0.26 -3.57 17.54
C LEU A 161 -1.44 -3.91 18.47
N CYS A 162 -1.89 -5.17 18.49
CA CYS A 162 -2.89 -5.68 19.42
C CYS A 162 -2.32 -6.07 20.80
N ASN A 163 -1.08 -5.67 21.09
CA ASN A 163 -0.35 -5.90 22.33
C ASN A 163 -0.09 -7.38 22.68
N HIS A 164 -0.14 -8.27 21.69
CA HIS A 164 0.28 -9.66 21.86
C HIS A 164 1.77 -9.80 21.58
N SER A 165 2.48 -10.43 22.51
CA SER A 165 3.91 -10.71 22.40
C SER A 165 4.17 -12.12 21.86
N TYR A 166 5.24 -12.27 21.10
CA TYR A 166 5.66 -13.55 20.50
C TYR A 166 7.19 -13.54 20.28
N HIS A 167 7.82 -14.71 20.16
CA HIS A 167 9.26 -14.77 19.84
C HIS A 167 9.51 -14.22 18.45
N HIS A 168 10.53 -13.37 18.30
CA HIS A 168 10.89 -12.76 17.02
C HIS A 168 11.03 -13.80 15.89
N GLN A 169 11.59 -14.97 16.18
CA GLN A 169 11.83 -16.04 15.21
C GLN A 169 10.59 -16.82 14.78
N CYS A 170 9.43 -16.58 15.40
CA CYS A 170 8.19 -17.28 15.06
C CYS A 170 7.48 -16.71 13.82
N ILE A 171 7.97 -15.61 13.24
CA ILE A 171 7.50 -14.97 11.99
C ILE A 171 8.72 -14.62 11.15
#